data_AF-A0A527ZNC1-F1
#
_entry.id   AF-A0A527ZNC1-F1
#
_cell.length_a   1.000
_cell.length_b   1.000
_cell.length_c   1.000
_cell.angle_alpha   90.00
_cell.angle_beta   90.00
_cell.angle_gamma   90.00
#
_symmetry.space_group_name_H-M   'P 1'
#
loop_
_entity.id
_entity.type
_entity.pdbx_description
1 polymer ?
#
loop_
_entity_poly.entity_id
_entity_poly.type
_entity_poly.pdbx_seq_one_letter_code
_entity_poly.pdbx_strand_id
1 'polypeptide(L)'
;MFSTTRHTGLLHTILLRSVCALVLAAGIAVSQPAAAQDAPQAPEITAFAAAAESPVFDTPEAAVEAFKKALDDAGNGAVAVLLGLDAEKLKADENSDETLAAIKEGVAKQLVLDGEGDRRTLQIGDKLWPLPFPIVKGEDGKWAFDTYAGLEEIVNRYVGENELTAIETMRAYVDAQEDYASQDRDEDGVEEFAQKLISSDGATDGLYWPTDDINGESPAGTNIDQAELQVAAKGEGYFGYKYKILTG
;
A
#
# COMPACT_ATOMS: atom_id res chain seq x y z
N MET A 1 -39.67 33.89 24.45
CA MET A 1 -40.52 34.90 23.79
C MET A 1 -40.36 34.74 22.29
N PHE A 2 -41.08 33.81 21.66
CA PHE A 2 -41.43 33.89 20.24
C PHE A 2 -42.82 33.29 20.11
N SER A 3 -43.70 34.14 19.60
CA SER A 3 -45.13 34.04 19.57
C SER A 3 -45.54 33.92 18.11
N THR A 4 -46.52 33.04 17.84
CA THR A 4 -47.48 33.13 16.72
C THR A 4 -46.83 32.93 15.31
N THR A 5 -47.42 32.30 14.30
CA THR A 5 -48.82 32.24 13.87
C THR A 5 -48.96 31.13 12.84
N ARG A 6 -50.07 30.37 12.92
CA ARG A 6 -50.55 29.47 11.87
C ARG A 6 -50.95 30.28 10.63
N HIS A 7 -50.76 29.73 9.43
CA HIS A 7 -51.68 30.03 8.34
C HIS A 7 -52.26 28.76 7.73
N THR A 8 -53.57 28.68 7.89
CA THR A 8 -54.52 27.71 7.37
C THR A 8 -54.99 28.15 5.98
N GLY A 9 -55.23 27.19 5.08
CA GLY A 9 -56.04 27.33 3.86
C GLY A 9 -56.06 25.95 3.19
N LEU A 10 -56.99 25.04 3.51
CA LEU A 10 -58.43 25.01 3.18
C LEU A 10 -58.70 25.17 1.68
N LEU A 11 -59.19 24.09 1.04
CA LEU A 11 -60.23 24.01 -0.01
C LEU A 11 -60.20 22.56 -0.57
N HIS A 12 -61.12 21.68 -0.14
CA HIS A 12 -62.30 21.20 -0.89
C HIS A 12 -61.91 20.66 -2.30
N THR A 13 -62.21 19.42 -2.74
CA THR A 13 -63.55 18.83 -2.91
C THR A 13 -63.43 17.38 -3.46
N ILE A 14 -64.13 16.42 -2.83
CA ILE A 14 -64.90 15.26 -3.35
C ILE A 14 -64.43 14.53 -4.65
N LEU A 15 -64.18 13.20 -4.57
CA LEU A 15 -64.97 12.11 -5.23
C LEU A 15 -64.23 10.75 -5.31
N LEU A 16 -64.84 9.74 -4.67
CA LEU A 16 -65.15 8.41 -5.21
C LEU A 16 -64.00 7.51 -5.77
N ARG A 17 -63.65 6.44 -5.04
CA ARG A 17 -63.99 5.01 -5.37
C ARG A 17 -63.02 4.01 -4.72
N SER A 18 -63.63 2.89 -4.30
CA SER A 18 -63.05 1.55 -4.12
C SER A 18 -62.26 1.24 -2.85
N VAL A 19 -63.00 0.73 -1.86
CA VAL A 19 -62.52 -0.20 -0.83
C VAL A 19 -62.29 -1.56 -1.50
N CYS A 20 -61.06 -2.10 -1.39
CA CYS A 20 -60.79 -3.53 -1.25
C CYS A 20 -59.27 -3.76 -1.20
N ALA A 21 -58.73 -4.06 -0.02
CA ALA A 21 -57.69 -5.08 0.16
C ALA A 21 -57.43 -5.28 1.66
N LEU A 22 -57.95 -6.40 2.19
CA LEU A 22 -57.33 -7.12 3.29
C LEU A 22 -55.90 -7.51 2.90
N VAL A 23 -54.96 -7.47 3.84
CA VAL A 23 -54.36 -8.67 4.48
C VAL A 23 -53.49 -8.19 5.64
N LEU A 24 -53.81 -8.64 6.85
CA LEU A 24 -52.90 -8.64 7.99
C LEU A 24 -51.80 -9.67 7.72
N ALA A 25 -50.53 -9.26 7.80
CA ALA A 25 -49.42 -10.18 8.04
C ALA A 25 -48.57 -9.63 9.19
N ALA A 26 -48.38 -10.48 10.20
CA ALA A 26 -47.57 -10.24 11.38
C ALA A 26 -46.12 -9.90 10.99
N GLY A 27 -45.56 -8.86 11.61
CA GLY A 27 -44.17 -8.46 11.42
C GLY A 27 -43.22 -9.50 11.99
N ILE A 28 -42.61 -10.30 11.11
CA ILE A 28 -41.39 -11.03 11.41
C ILE A 28 -40.25 -10.01 11.26
N ALA A 29 -39.52 -9.77 12.35
CA ALA A 29 -38.27 -9.03 12.31
C ALA A 29 -37.26 -9.85 11.49
N VAL A 30 -37.16 -9.55 10.20
CA VAL A 30 -36.08 -10.07 9.35
C VAL A 30 -34.85 -9.24 9.68
N SER A 31 -33.93 -9.84 10.41
CA SER A 31 -32.56 -9.35 10.55
C SER A 31 -31.97 -9.23 9.15
N GLN A 32 -31.79 -8.01 8.66
CA GLN A 32 -31.01 -7.80 7.43
C GLN A 32 -29.58 -8.27 7.71
N PRO A 33 -28.94 -9.05 6.82
CA PRO A 33 -27.52 -9.24 6.91
C PRO A 33 -26.88 -7.86 6.74
N ALA A 34 -26.07 -7.46 7.70
CA ALA A 34 -25.19 -6.32 7.56
C ALA A 34 -24.44 -6.51 6.23
N ALA A 35 -24.60 -5.55 5.31
CA ALA A 35 -23.76 -5.48 4.13
C ALA A 35 -22.32 -5.54 4.64
N ALA A 36 -21.60 -6.60 4.26
CA ALA A 36 -20.17 -6.66 4.45
C ALA A 36 -19.61 -5.39 3.79
N GLN A 37 -19.15 -4.46 4.62
CA GLN A 37 -18.38 -3.32 4.14
C GLN A 37 -17.19 -3.91 3.40
N ASP A 38 -17.00 -3.47 2.14
CA ASP A 38 -15.90 -3.87 1.27
C ASP A 38 -14.63 -4.06 2.10
N ALA A 39 -14.15 -5.30 2.15
CA ALA A 39 -12.80 -5.54 2.59
C ALA A 39 -11.89 -4.66 1.72
N PRO A 40 -10.87 -3.99 2.28
CA PRO A 40 -9.93 -3.22 1.49
C PRO A 40 -9.41 -4.13 0.38
N GLN A 41 -9.68 -3.77 -0.88
CA GLN A 41 -9.12 -4.46 -2.04
C GLN A 41 -7.61 -4.42 -1.88
N ALA A 42 -7.00 -5.59 -1.67
CA ALA A 42 -5.57 -5.75 -1.86
C ALA A 42 -5.21 -5.11 -3.22
N PRO A 43 -4.07 -4.42 -3.32
CA PRO A 43 -3.70 -3.73 -4.55
C PRO A 43 -3.86 -4.70 -5.72
N GLU A 44 -4.51 -4.24 -6.80
CA GLU A 44 -4.67 -5.03 -8.03
C GLU A 44 -3.33 -5.16 -8.75
N ILE A 45 -2.29 -5.66 -8.07
CA ILE A 45 -0.97 -5.92 -8.65
C ILE A 45 -1.11 -6.88 -9.82
N THR A 46 -2.10 -7.77 -9.77
CA THR A 46 -2.49 -8.66 -10.87
C THR A 46 -2.96 -7.91 -12.10
N ALA A 47 -3.40 -6.65 -11.98
CA ALA A 47 -3.72 -5.82 -13.11
C ALA A 47 -2.47 -5.44 -13.92
N PHE A 48 -1.25 -5.56 -13.37
CA PHE A 48 -0.01 -5.44 -14.14
C PHE A 48 0.29 -6.67 -15.01
N ALA A 49 -0.45 -7.78 -14.88
CA ALA A 49 -0.33 -8.89 -15.80
C ALA A 49 -0.90 -8.50 -17.18
N ALA A 50 -0.18 -8.85 -18.24
CA ALA A 50 -0.68 -8.70 -19.60
C ALA A 50 -1.72 -9.79 -19.91
N ALA A 51 -2.55 -9.55 -20.94
CA ALA A 51 -3.41 -10.58 -21.50
C ALA A 51 -2.64 -11.68 -22.24
N ALA A 52 -1.41 -11.39 -22.68
CA ALA A 52 -0.51 -12.35 -23.28
C ALA A 52 0.40 -12.96 -22.22
N GLU A 53 0.57 -14.28 -22.27
CA GLU A 53 1.46 -15.01 -21.36
C GLU A 53 2.94 -14.78 -21.69
N SER A 54 3.81 -15.05 -20.70
CA SER A 54 5.26 -15.07 -20.88
C SER A 54 5.66 -16.05 -22.00
N PRO A 55 6.63 -15.71 -22.87
CA PRO A 55 7.16 -16.62 -23.87
C PRO A 55 7.71 -17.92 -23.24
N VAL A 56 7.51 -19.04 -23.94
CA VAL A 56 7.98 -20.36 -23.52
C VAL A 56 9.30 -20.74 -24.21
N PHE A 57 10.13 -21.51 -23.51
CA PHE A 57 11.48 -21.89 -23.90
C PHE A 57 11.73 -23.40 -23.69
N ASP A 58 12.65 -23.98 -24.46
CA ASP A 58 13.02 -25.40 -24.33
C ASP A 58 13.86 -25.69 -23.08
N THR A 59 14.65 -24.70 -22.63
CA THR A 59 15.52 -24.82 -21.45
C THR A 59 15.46 -23.52 -20.64
N PRO A 60 15.76 -23.56 -19.33
CA PRO A 60 15.78 -22.34 -18.52
C PRO A 60 16.92 -21.40 -18.96
N GLU A 61 18.05 -21.92 -19.47
CA GLU A 61 19.14 -21.11 -20.01
C GLU A 61 18.70 -20.30 -21.24
N ALA A 62 17.81 -20.84 -22.08
CA ALA A 62 17.25 -20.09 -23.20
C ALA A 62 16.39 -18.90 -22.72
N ALA A 63 15.67 -19.04 -21.60
CA ALA A 63 14.96 -17.94 -20.96
C ALA A 63 15.93 -16.89 -20.38
N VAL A 64 17.08 -17.31 -19.83
CA VAL A 64 18.14 -16.40 -19.37
C VAL A 64 18.72 -15.57 -20.52
N GLU A 65 19.00 -16.20 -21.66
CA GLU A 65 19.51 -15.48 -22.84
C GLU A 65 18.46 -14.51 -23.41
N ALA A 66 17.18 -14.89 -23.38
CA ALA A 66 16.09 -13.98 -23.73
C ALA A 66 16.00 -12.79 -22.76
N PHE A 67 16.22 -13.00 -21.46
CA PHE A 67 16.27 -11.94 -20.46
C PHE A 67 17.39 -10.94 -20.71
N LYS A 68 18.62 -11.42 -20.95
CA LYS A 68 19.75 -10.54 -21.30
C LYS A 68 19.45 -9.72 -22.54
N LYS A 69 18.91 -10.35 -23.59
CA LYS A 69 18.54 -9.66 -24.82
C LYS A 69 17.46 -8.60 -24.59
N ALA A 70 16.45 -8.89 -23.77
CA ALA A 70 15.39 -7.95 -23.44
C ALA A 70 15.92 -6.72 -22.69
N LEU A 71 16.97 -6.86 -21.87
CA LEU A 71 17.63 -5.74 -21.19
C LEU A 71 18.45 -4.84 -22.13
N ASP A 72 18.84 -5.33 -23.30
CA ASP A 72 19.58 -4.54 -24.30
C ASP A 72 18.67 -3.64 -25.14
N ASP A 73 17.38 -3.97 -25.21
CA ASP A 73 16.38 -3.13 -25.87
C ASP A 73 16.15 -1.82 -25.08
N ALA A 74 15.71 -0.78 -25.78
CA ALA A 74 15.45 0.51 -25.16
C ALA A 74 14.13 0.49 -24.37
N GLY A 75 14.17 0.92 -23.11
CA GLY A 75 13.02 0.97 -22.22
C GLY A 75 12.59 -0.40 -21.68
N ASN A 76 11.42 -0.46 -21.06
CA ASN A 76 10.95 -1.63 -20.31
C ASN A 76 10.09 -2.62 -21.12
N GLY A 77 9.74 -2.31 -22.38
CA GLY A 77 8.75 -3.10 -23.14
C GLY A 77 9.14 -4.55 -23.42
N ALA A 78 10.40 -4.81 -23.81
CA ALA A 78 10.86 -6.17 -24.09
C ALA A 78 10.91 -7.03 -22.82
N VAL A 79 11.32 -6.42 -21.70
CA VAL A 79 11.30 -7.07 -20.37
C VAL A 79 9.88 -7.33 -19.92
N ALA A 80 8.96 -6.37 -20.12
CA ALA A 80 7.54 -6.54 -19.80
C ALA A 80 6.95 -7.75 -20.52
N VAL A 81 7.15 -7.86 -21.84
CA VAL A 81 6.69 -9.00 -22.63
C VAL A 81 7.27 -10.31 -22.11
N LEU A 82 8.59 -10.34 -21.84
CA LEU A 82 9.25 -11.53 -21.35
C LEU A 82 8.69 -11.99 -19.99
N LEU A 83 8.35 -11.06 -19.11
CA LEU A 83 7.80 -11.33 -17.79
C LEU A 83 6.27 -11.50 -17.77
N GLY A 84 5.60 -11.36 -18.93
CA GLY A 84 4.13 -11.42 -19.03
C GLY A 84 3.42 -10.21 -18.41
N LEU A 85 4.07 -9.05 -18.39
CA LEU A 85 3.58 -7.81 -17.78
C LEU A 85 3.05 -6.82 -18.83
N ASP A 86 2.10 -6.00 -18.40
CA ASP A 86 1.57 -4.88 -19.18
C ASP A 86 2.63 -3.78 -19.29
N ALA A 87 3.16 -3.60 -20.50
CA ALA A 87 4.21 -2.63 -20.79
C ALA A 87 3.76 -1.18 -20.58
N GLU A 88 2.48 -0.86 -20.82
CA GLU A 88 1.96 0.50 -20.64
C GLU A 88 1.86 0.83 -19.16
N LYS A 89 1.46 -0.15 -18.33
CA LYS A 89 1.45 0.02 -16.87
C LYS A 89 2.83 0.15 -16.27
N LEU A 90 3.79 -0.66 -16.70
CA LEU A 90 5.19 -0.50 -16.31
C LEU A 90 5.76 0.85 -16.74
N LYS A 91 5.39 1.36 -17.92
CA LYS A 91 5.84 2.67 -18.38
C LYS A 91 5.19 3.83 -17.62
N ALA A 92 3.97 3.65 -17.12
CA ALA A 92 3.29 4.65 -16.30
C ALA A 92 3.81 4.70 -14.85
N ASP A 93 4.52 3.66 -14.41
CA ASP A 93 5.14 3.61 -13.10
C ASP A 93 6.46 4.40 -13.08
N GLU A 94 6.57 5.36 -12.16
CA GLU A 94 7.67 6.32 -12.11
C GLU A 94 9.03 5.68 -11.77
N ASN A 95 9.00 4.52 -11.09
CA ASN A 95 10.20 3.82 -10.63
C ASN A 95 10.71 2.75 -11.60
N SER A 96 9.93 2.42 -12.63
CA SER A 96 10.22 1.29 -13.51
C SER A 96 11.49 1.49 -14.34
N ASP A 97 11.80 2.71 -14.77
CA ASP A 97 13.02 3.00 -15.52
C ASP A 97 14.28 2.88 -14.63
N GLU A 98 14.22 3.39 -13.40
CA GLU A 98 15.32 3.26 -12.43
C GLU A 98 15.55 1.80 -12.03
N THR A 99 14.46 1.07 -11.77
CA THR A 99 14.50 -0.36 -11.45
C THR A 99 15.13 -1.18 -12.58
N LEU A 100 14.74 -0.91 -13.83
CA LEU A 100 15.32 -1.57 -14.99
C LEU A 100 16.81 -1.25 -15.15
N ALA A 101 17.21 0.01 -14.93
CA ALA A 101 18.61 0.41 -14.97
C ALA A 101 19.45 -0.32 -13.91
N ALA A 102 18.94 -0.44 -12.68
CA ALA A 102 19.59 -1.17 -11.60
C ALA A 102 19.72 -2.67 -11.91
N ILE A 103 18.66 -3.29 -12.45
CA ILE A 103 18.70 -4.68 -12.91
C ILE A 103 19.76 -4.85 -14.01
N LYS A 104 19.80 -3.96 -15.00
CA LYS A 104 20.79 -4.01 -16.10
C LYS A 104 22.21 -3.85 -15.59
N GLU A 105 22.47 -2.92 -14.68
CA GLU A 105 23.78 -2.75 -14.05
C GLU A 105 24.18 -3.99 -13.26
N GLY A 106 23.26 -4.55 -12.47
CA GLY A 106 23.50 -5.77 -11.70
C GLY A 106 23.83 -6.97 -12.60
N VAL A 107 23.06 -7.17 -13.68
CA VAL A 107 23.28 -8.24 -14.66
C VAL A 107 24.64 -8.10 -15.33
N ALA A 108 25.07 -6.87 -15.63
CA ALA A 108 26.39 -6.60 -16.21
C ALA A 108 27.55 -6.98 -15.27
N LYS A 109 27.33 -6.96 -13.95
CA LYS A 109 28.30 -7.44 -12.95
C LYS A 109 28.26 -8.96 -12.85
N GLN A 110 27.07 -9.52 -12.60
CA GLN A 110 26.88 -10.95 -12.41
C GLN A 110 25.43 -11.35 -12.64
N LEU A 111 25.23 -12.51 -13.28
CA LEU A 111 23.94 -13.16 -13.37
C LEU A 111 24.12 -14.66 -13.16
N VAL A 112 23.45 -15.21 -12.14
CA VAL A 112 23.47 -16.63 -11.80
C VAL A 112 22.08 -17.19 -11.95
N LEU A 113 21.96 -18.36 -12.58
CA LEU A 113 20.75 -19.15 -12.57
C LEU A 113 20.84 -20.12 -11.40
N ASP A 114 20.03 -19.90 -10.37
CA ASP A 114 19.99 -20.71 -9.15
C ASP A 114 18.71 -21.56 -9.07
N GLY A 115 18.73 -22.60 -8.23
CA GLY A 115 17.61 -23.51 -7.99
C GLY A 115 17.73 -24.87 -8.68
N GLU A 116 16.81 -25.78 -8.35
CA GLU A 116 16.81 -27.17 -8.78
C GLU A 116 15.42 -27.65 -9.24
N GLY A 117 15.37 -28.82 -9.88
CA GLY A 117 14.12 -29.41 -10.37
C GLY A 117 13.45 -28.56 -11.45
N ASP A 118 12.19 -28.22 -11.25
CA ASP A 118 11.30 -27.52 -12.20
C ASP A 118 11.14 -26.02 -11.92
N ARG A 119 11.99 -25.45 -11.04
CA ARG A 119 11.99 -24.01 -10.72
C ARG A 119 13.42 -23.47 -10.69
N ARG A 120 13.64 -22.31 -11.30
CA ARG A 120 14.90 -21.57 -11.25
C ARG A 120 14.64 -20.11 -10.92
N THR A 121 15.63 -19.44 -10.36
CA THR A 121 15.58 -18.02 -10.06
C THR A 121 16.86 -17.36 -10.57
N LEU A 122 16.71 -16.19 -11.20
CA LEU A 122 17.84 -15.37 -11.58
C LEU A 122 18.33 -14.60 -10.35
N GLN A 123 19.62 -14.70 -10.04
CA GLN A 123 20.29 -13.90 -9.02
C GLN A 123 21.21 -12.87 -9.69
N ILE A 124 21.04 -11.61 -9.31
CA ILE A 124 21.58 -10.44 -10.01
C ILE A 124 22.63 -9.73 -9.15
N GLY A 125 23.78 -9.42 -9.77
CA GLY A 125 24.86 -8.63 -9.19
C GLY A 125 25.62 -9.31 -8.05
N ASP A 126 26.54 -8.57 -7.44
CA ASP A 126 27.45 -9.08 -6.40
C ASP A 126 26.73 -9.50 -5.10
N LYS A 127 25.53 -8.95 -4.89
CA LYS A 127 24.66 -9.29 -3.74
C LYS A 127 23.77 -10.51 -4.01
N LEU A 128 23.85 -11.09 -5.22
CA LEU A 128 23.01 -12.22 -5.65
C LEU A 128 21.52 -11.97 -5.41
N TRP A 129 21.06 -10.76 -5.72
CA TRP A 129 19.69 -10.36 -5.47
C TRP A 129 18.72 -11.19 -6.34
N PRO A 130 17.76 -11.91 -5.76
CA PRO A 130 16.86 -12.77 -6.52
C PRO A 130 15.82 -11.93 -7.27
N LEU A 131 15.78 -12.07 -8.60
CA LEU A 131 14.72 -11.51 -9.43
C LEU A 131 13.36 -12.10 -9.00
N PRO A 132 12.31 -11.27 -8.83
CA PRO A 132 11.01 -11.73 -8.34
C PRO A 132 10.36 -12.81 -9.20
N PHE A 133 10.59 -12.76 -10.51
CA PHE A 133 9.97 -13.63 -11.50
C PHE A 133 10.83 -14.90 -11.68
N PRO A 134 10.44 -16.04 -11.10
CA PRO A 134 11.16 -17.30 -11.28
C PRO A 134 10.90 -17.85 -12.69
N ILE A 135 11.78 -18.72 -13.16
CA ILE A 135 11.58 -19.50 -14.39
C ILE A 135 11.09 -20.88 -13.98
N VAL A 136 9.91 -21.27 -14.42
CA VAL A 136 9.24 -22.52 -14.03
C VAL A 136 9.02 -23.43 -15.23
N LYS A 137 9.09 -24.74 -15.02
CA LYS A 137 8.80 -25.75 -16.04
C LYS A 137 7.33 -26.14 -16.01
N GLY A 138 6.64 -25.99 -17.13
CA GLY A 138 5.26 -26.42 -17.32
C GLY A 138 5.13 -27.93 -17.54
N GLU A 139 3.88 -28.42 -17.53
CA GLU A 139 3.55 -29.83 -17.77
C GLU A 139 3.93 -30.31 -19.18
N ASP A 140 4.00 -29.39 -20.14
CA ASP A 140 4.47 -29.61 -21.51
C ASP A 140 6.00 -29.71 -21.63
N GLY A 141 6.70 -29.55 -20.50
CA GLY A 141 8.14 -29.59 -20.39
C GLY A 141 8.85 -28.32 -20.83
N LYS A 142 8.12 -27.24 -21.16
CA LYS A 142 8.67 -25.94 -21.52
C LYS A 142 8.89 -25.07 -20.28
N TRP A 143 9.74 -24.06 -20.43
CA TRP A 143 10.11 -23.13 -19.36
C TRP A 143 9.59 -21.73 -19.67
N ALA A 144 9.05 -21.03 -18.69
CA ALA A 144 8.63 -19.63 -18.83
C ALA A 144 8.85 -18.86 -17.52
N PHE A 145 8.86 -17.53 -17.58
CA PHE A 145 8.81 -16.73 -16.36
C PHE A 145 7.40 -16.83 -15.75
N ASP A 146 7.32 -17.04 -14.44
CA ASP A 146 6.07 -17.06 -13.71
C ASP A 146 5.65 -15.64 -13.33
N THR A 147 4.76 -15.07 -14.14
CA THR A 147 4.25 -13.71 -13.97
C THR A 147 3.58 -13.52 -12.61
N TYR A 148 2.70 -14.45 -12.21
CA TYR A 148 1.88 -14.27 -11.01
C TYR A 148 2.70 -14.49 -9.74
N ALA A 149 3.59 -15.48 -9.72
CA ALA A 149 4.52 -15.62 -8.60
C ALA A 149 5.44 -14.39 -8.47
N GLY A 150 5.85 -13.79 -9.60
CA GLY A 150 6.66 -12.57 -9.57
C GLY A 150 5.90 -11.35 -9.05
N LEU A 151 4.65 -11.15 -9.45
CA LEU A 151 3.80 -10.07 -8.93
C LEU A 151 3.49 -10.25 -7.44
N GLU A 152 3.24 -11.48 -6.99
CA GLU A 152 3.07 -11.80 -5.57
C GLU A 152 4.35 -11.51 -4.77
N GLU A 153 5.51 -11.91 -5.29
CA GLU A 153 6.80 -11.64 -4.65
C GLU A 153 7.10 -10.13 -4.55
N ILE A 154 6.71 -9.32 -5.54
CA ILE A 154 6.81 -7.86 -5.45
C ILE A 154 5.97 -7.35 -4.27
N VAL A 155 4.72 -7.78 -4.14
CA VAL A 155 3.86 -7.38 -3.00
C VAL A 155 4.48 -7.82 -1.68
N ASN A 156 4.97 -9.06 -1.59
CA ASN A 156 5.59 -9.58 -0.38
C ASN A 156 6.80 -8.74 0.04
N ARG A 157 7.60 -8.27 -0.92
CA ARG A 157 8.75 -7.38 -0.64
C ARG A 157 8.30 -6.02 -0.14
N TYR A 158 7.29 -5.41 -0.78
CA TYR A 158 6.72 -4.15 -0.32
C TYR A 158 6.14 -4.26 1.09
N VAL A 159 5.42 -5.35 1.39
CA VAL A 159 4.91 -5.62 2.74
C VAL A 159 6.07 -5.76 3.72
N GLY A 160 7.10 -6.53 3.38
CA GLY A 160 8.27 -6.72 4.22
C GLY A 160 9.05 -5.43 4.49
N GLU A 161 9.21 -4.56 3.48
CA GLU A 161 9.82 -3.23 3.65
C GLU A 161 8.99 -2.36 4.60
N ASN A 162 7.67 -2.31 4.41
CA ASN A 162 6.77 -1.58 5.29
C ASN A 162 6.77 -2.14 6.73
N GLU A 163 6.88 -3.46 6.90
CA GLU A 163 7.04 -4.11 8.21
C GLU A 163 8.33 -3.70 8.92
N LEU A 164 9.45 -3.65 8.20
CA LEU A 164 10.72 -3.18 8.74
C LEU A 164 10.65 -1.69 9.12
N THR A 165 10.05 -0.86 8.27
CA THR A 165 9.80 0.57 8.56
C THR A 165 8.92 0.74 9.79
N ALA A 166 7.92 -0.12 10.00
CA ALA A 166 7.07 -0.07 11.19
C ALA A 166 7.86 -0.40 12.48
N ILE A 167 8.76 -1.39 12.42
CA ILE A 167 9.66 -1.70 13.55
C ILE A 167 10.58 -0.53 13.86
N GLU A 168 11.16 0.10 12.83
CA GLU A 168 12.02 1.29 12.99
C GLU A 168 11.24 2.48 13.55
N THR A 169 10.02 2.71 13.06
CA THR A 169 9.11 3.73 13.59
C THR A 169 8.82 3.53 15.07
N MET A 170 8.60 2.28 15.50
CA MET A 170 8.36 1.98 16.92
C MET A 170 9.59 2.20 17.80
N ARG A 171 10.80 2.00 17.27
CA ARG A 171 12.04 2.35 17.99
C ARG A 171 12.20 3.85 18.10
N ALA A 172 12.04 4.57 16.99
CA ALA A 172 12.09 6.03 16.95
C ALA A 172 11.03 6.68 17.85
N TYR A 173 9.86 6.05 17.99
CA TYR A 173 8.82 6.49 18.93
C TYR A 173 9.30 6.48 20.39
N VAL A 174 10.04 5.46 20.82
CA VAL A 174 10.58 5.40 22.19
C VAL A 174 11.61 6.50 22.39
N ASP A 175 12.55 6.65 21.47
CA ASP A 175 13.58 7.69 21.54
C ASP A 175 12.95 9.10 21.59
N ALA A 176 11.92 9.34 20.75
CA ALA A 176 11.19 10.61 20.73
C ALA A 176 10.39 10.86 22.02
N GLN A 177 9.84 9.81 22.64
CA GLN A 177 9.15 9.94 23.93
C GLN A 177 10.12 10.28 25.06
N GLU A 178 11.29 9.67 25.09
CA GLU A 178 12.34 9.99 26.06
C GLU A 178 12.86 11.43 25.88
N ASP A 179 13.05 11.89 24.65
CA ASP A 179 13.44 13.27 24.37
C ASP A 179 12.32 14.28 24.72
N TYR A 180 11.06 13.94 24.41
CA TYR A 180 9.92 14.78 24.81
C TYR A 180 9.87 14.98 26.33
N ALA A 181 9.98 13.88 27.08
CA ALA A 181 9.93 13.85 28.55
C ALA A 181 11.20 14.38 29.23
N SER A 182 12.26 14.71 28.49
CA SER A 182 13.49 15.30 29.05
C SER A 182 13.34 16.78 29.48
N GLN A 183 12.19 17.37 29.14
CA GLN A 183 11.85 18.75 29.43
C GLN A 183 10.43 18.81 29.98
N ASP A 184 10.20 19.68 30.96
CA ASP A 184 8.87 20.09 31.38
C ASP A 184 8.25 20.95 30.27
N ARG A 185 7.24 20.42 29.58
CA ARG A 185 6.68 21.00 28.35
C ARG A 185 5.51 21.94 28.61
N ASP A 186 4.86 21.85 29.77
CA ASP A 186 3.71 22.69 30.14
C ASP A 186 3.97 23.58 31.37
N GLU A 187 5.21 23.58 31.87
CA GLU A 187 5.70 24.39 32.99
C GLU A 187 4.97 24.09 34.32
N ASP A 188 4.42 22.89 34.46
CA ASP A 188 3.70 22.47 35.68
C ASP A 188 4.63 21.87 36.76
N GLY A 189 5.91 21.66 36.41
CA GLY A 189 6.95 21.09 37.26
C GLY A 189 7.09 19.57 37.14
N VAL A 190 6.44 18.92 36.18
CA VAL A 190 6.45 17.47 35.95
C VAL A 190 6.91 17.13 34.54
N GLU A 191 7.84 16.19 34.44
CA GLU A 191 8.25 15.59 33.17
C GLU A 191 7.22 14.53 32.74
N GLU A 192 6.65 14.68 31.56
CA GLU A 192 5.58 13.81 31.05
C GLU A 192 5.87 13.30 29.64
N PHE A 193 5.32 12.13 29.32
CA PHE A 193 5.32 11.61 27.95
C PHE A 193 4.27 12.31 27.08
N ALA A 194 4.58 12.51 25.81
CA ALA A 194 3.66 13.06 24.84
C ALA A 194 2.41 12.17 24.68
N GLN A 195 1.24 12.79 24.69
CA GLN A 195 -0.04 12.11 24.48
C GLN A 195 -0.53 12.21 23.02
N LYS A 196 0.23 12.89 22.16
CA LYS A 196 -0.06 13.06 20.73
C LYS A 196 1.17 12.70 19.90
N LEU A 197 0.95 12.09 18.73
CA LEU A 197 2.01 11.87 17.74
C LEU A 197 2.34 13.17 16.99
N ILE A 198 1.31 13.90 16.58
CA ILE A 198 1.41 15.18 15.88
C ILE A 198 0.84 16.26 16.81
N SER A 199 1.61 17.32 17.01
CA SER A 199 1.20 18.46 17.83
C SER A 199 0.03 19.21 17.20
N SER A 200 -0.72 19.90 18.05
CA SER A 200 -1.77 20.82 17.62
C SER A 200 -1.14 22.03 16.90
N ASP A 201 -1.89 22.69 16.01
CA ASP A 201 -1.39 23.82 15.22
C ASP A 201 -0.72 24.91 16.09
N GLY A 202 0.58 25.11 15.88
CA GLY A 202 1.38 26.10 16.61
C GLY A 202 1.76 25.72 18.05
N ALA A 203 1.49 24.49 18.47
CA ALA A 203 1.88 23.95 19.77
C ALA A 203 3.00 22.89 19.64
N THR A 204 3.59 22.54 20.78
CA THR A 204 4.63 21.51 20.94
C THR A 204 4.13 20.37 21.84
N ASP A 205 2.83 20.04 21.77
CA ASP A 205 2.12 19.11 22.66
C ASP A 205 2.05 17.65 22.14
N GLY A 206 2.91 17.31 21.17
CA GLY A 206 3.04 15.98 20.58
C GLY A 206 4.47 15.70 20.10
N LEU A 207 4.76 14.50 19.62
CA LEU A 207 6.13 14.11 19.23
C LEU A 207 6.66 14.81 17.99
N TYR A 208 5.79 15.27 17.10
CA TYR A 208 6.14 15.98 15.87
C TYR A 208 5.50 17.36 15.82
N TRP A 209 6.28 18.34 15.36
CA TRP A 209 5.85 19.64 14.89
C TRP A 209 6.83 20.14 13.82
N PRO A 210 6.41 20.99 12.86
CA PRO A 210 7.34 21.60 11.92
C PRO A 210 8.39 22.42 12.64
N THR A 211 9.67 22.21 12.32
CA THR A 211 10.77 22.98 12.91
C THR A 211 10.62 24.47 12.59
N ASP A 212 10.75 25.30 13.63
CA ASP A 212 10.79 26.76 13.50
C ASP A 212 11.75 27.40 14.52
N ASP A 213 12.03 28.69 14.35
CA ASP A 213 12.99 29.43 15.19
C ASP A 213 12.54 29.60 16.67
N ILE A 214 11.25 29.36 16.96
CA ILE A 214 10.65 29.58 18.27
C ILE A 214 10.59 28.26 19.06
N ASN A 215 10.07 27.22 18.43
CA ASN A 215 9.77 25.92 19.01
C ASN A 215 10.91 24.90 18.82
N GLY A 216 11.88 25.20 17.95
CA GLY A 216 13.01 24.32 17.67
C GLY A 216 12.59 23.03 16.96
N GLU A 217 13.45 22.02 17.03
CA GLU A 217 13.22 20.71 16.43
C GLU A 217 12.32 19.84 17.32
N SER A 218 11.38 19.11 16.70
CA SER A 218 10.52 18.17 17.41
C SER A 218 11.27 16.87 17.75
N PRO A 219 10.90 16.14 18.81
CA PRO A 219 11.51 14.87 19.19
C PRO A 219 11.52 13.80 18.09
N ALA A 220 10.50 13.76 17.23
CA ALA A 220 10.46 12.86 16.07
C ALA A 220 11.46 13.25 14.96
N GLY A 221 12.07 14.44 15.04
CA GLY A 221 13.03 15.00 14.11
C GLY A 221 12.49 15.18 12.69
N THR A 222 13.41 15.39 11.75
CA THR A 222 13.10 15.47 10.31
C THR A 222 12.92 14.12 9.62
N ASN A 223 13.01 13.00 10.36
CA ASN A 223 12.99 11.63 9.81
C ASN A 223 11.58 11.12 9.45
N ILE A 224 10.60 12.01 9.50
CA ILE A 224 9.22 11.73 9.14
C ILE A 224 9.04 11.95 7.63
N ASP A 225 8.53 10.94 6.94
CA ASP A 225 8.11 11.06 5.55
C ASP A 225 6.79 11.85 5.48
N GLN A 226 6.85 13.07 4.95
CA GLN A 226 5.68 13.94 4.87
C GLN A 226 4.61 13.44 3.89
N ALA A 227 5.00 12.73 2.83
CA ALA A 227 4.05 12.15 1.88
C ALA A 227 3.28 11.02 2.57
N GLU A 228 3.97 10.15 3.30
CA GLU A 228 3.35 9.07 4.07
C GLU A 228 2.51 9.59 5.23
N LEU A 229 2.88 10.71 5.87
CA LEU A 229 1.99 11.35 6.84
C LEU A 229 0.68 11.82 6.22
N GLN A 230 0.72 12.36 4.99
CA GLN A 230 -0.50 12.78 4.28
C GLN A 230 -1.37 11.57 3.90
N VAL A 231 -0.75 10.44 3.56
CA VAL A 231 -1.45 9.16 3.34
C VAL A 231 -2.07 8.66 4.66
N ALA A 232 -1.32 8.68 5.75
CA ALA A 232 -1.81 8.31 7.07
C ALA A 232 -3.02 9.15 7.52
N ALA A 233 -2.99 10.46 7.25
CA ALA A 233 -4.09 11.38 7.54
C ALA A 233 -5.38 11.05 6.78
N LYS A 234 -5.29 10.36 5.63
CA LYS A 234 -6.45 9.83 4.88
C LYS A 234 -6.99 8.52 5.45
N GLY A 235 -6.37 7.97 6.49
CA GLY A 235 -6.80 6.75 7.17
C GLY A 235 -6.16 5.48 6.63
N GLU A 236 -5.18 5.59 5.74
CA GLU A 236 -4.44 4.46 5.16
C GLU A 236 -3.30 3.96 6.05
N GLY A 237 -2.92 4.75 7.06
CA GLY A 237 -1.78 4.45 7.95
C GLY A 237 -0.46 4.99 7.40
N TYR A 238 0.54 5.08 8.26
CA TYR A 238 1.90 5.50 7.89
C TYR A 238 2.66 4.25 7.45
N PHE A 239 3.04 4.15 6.17
CA PHE A 239 3.47 2.89 5.53
C PHE A 239 2.44 1.74 5.68
N GLY A 240 1.14 2.07 5.72
CA GLY A 240 0.07 1.08 5.90
C GLY A 240 -0.22 0.66 7.35
N TYR A 241 0.55 1.18 8.33
CA TYR A 241 0.38 0.85 9.75
C TYR A 241 -0.30 1.98 10.53
N LYS A 242 -1.20 1.61 11.44
CA LYS A 242 -1.93 2.55 12.30
C LYS A 242 -1.39 2.51 13.71
N TYR A 243 -0.93 3.65 14.18
CA TYR A 243 -0.33 3.82 15.49
C TYR A 243 -1.29 4.49 16.44
N LYS A 244 -1.25 4.09 17.72
CA LYS A 244 -2.02 4.70 18.79
C LYS A 244 -1.17 4.75 20.04
N ILE A 245 -1.07 5.94 20.63
CA ILE A 245 -0.50 6.10 21.97
C ILE A 245 -1.45 5.47 22.98
N LEU A 246 -0.90 4.60 23.82
CA LEU A 246 -1.65 3.98 24.91
C LEU A 246 -1.63 4.93 26.10
N THR A 247 -2.81 5.44 26.45
CA THR A 247 -3.01 6.28 27.63
C THR A 247 -3.44 5.41 28.80
N GLY A 248 -2.91 5.70 29.99
CA GLY A 248 -3.29 5.02 31.25
C GLY A 248 -4.69 5.35 31.75
#